data_AF-A0A194PVH5-F1
#
_entry.id   AF-A0A194PVH5-F1
#
_cell.length_a   1.000
_cell.length_b   1.000
_cell.length_c   1.000
_cell.angle_alpha   90.00
_cell.angle_beta   90.00
_cell.angle_gamma   90.00
#
_symmetry.space_group_name_H-M   'P 1'
#
loop_
_entity.id
_entity.type
_entity.pdbx_description
1 polymer ?
#
loop_
_entity_poly.entity_id
_entity_poly.type
_entity_poly.pdbx_seq_one_letter_code
_entity_poly.pdbx_strand_id
1 'polypeptide(L)'
;MTEVEGGAALAWRLLATLEGGSLLLVTSALLAYTARSKVAARHRVPVKNVLITNSTSTLAQEITKRLTARGCTVNTVTSSATSETISVKADALVIIGAEIKQSGLDGLTQLIAEDVYYNVKLLESLSPLVRTGGCMAWACAGAASGAFGGATSAYDAVLKASLQHIAKSQHCEPIWTDRCDDCEVAAERIVASLLPCAGQQSITTFCLRNAVLKLGEYVGRWLKIVS
;
A
#
# COMPACT_ATOMS: atom_id res chain seq x y z
N MET A 1 26.56 -27.26 43.15
CA MET A 1 25.11 -27.48 43.10
C MET A 1 24.47 -26.26 43.73
N THR A 2 24.32 -25.16 42.99
CA THR A 2 23.17 -24.79 42.13
C THR A 2 21.87 -24.67 42.90
N GLU A 3 21.51 -23.43 43.25
CA GLU A 3 20.14 -22.95 43.14
C GLU A 3 20.18 -21.43 42.89
N VAL A 4 19.93 -21.09 41.61
CA VAL A 4 19.66 -19.73 41.14
C VAL A 4 18.17 -19.53 41.33
N GLU A 5 17.76 -19.06 42.50
CA GLU A 5 16.41 -18.57 42.74
C GLU A 5 16.47 -17.16 43.30
N GLY A 6 15.95 -16.20 42.54
CA GLY A 6 15.81 -14.82 43.02
C GLY A 6 15.56 -13.76 41.96
N GLY A 7 15.79 -14.04 40.67
CA GLY A 7 15.54 -13.05 39.60
C GLY A 7 14.05 -12.76 39.39
N ALA A 8 13.21 -13.81 39.38
CA ALA A 8 11.78 -13.68 39.12
C ALA A 8 11.02 -13.04 40.30
N ALA A 9 11.41 -13.32 41.55
CA ALA A 9 10.79 -12.74 42.74
C ALA A 9 11.10 -11.24 42.89
N LEU A 10 12.30 -10.80 42.47
CA LEU A 10 12.67 -9.38 42.43
C LEU A 10 11.96 -8.63 41.29
N ALA A 11 11.80 -9.27 40.12
CA ALA A 11 11.04 -8.69 39.01
C ALA A 11 9.55 -8.52 39.36
N TRP A 12 8.94 -9.49 40.05
CA TRP A 12 7.56 -9.39 40.53
C TRP A 12 7.37 -8.34 41.62
N ARG A 13 8.34 -8.15 42.51
CA ARG A 13 8.30 -7.07 43.51
C ARG A 13 8.49 -5.70 42.87
N LEU A 14 9.33 -5.58 41.83
CA LEU A 14 9.47 -4.34 41.05
C LEU A 14 8.19 -4.00 40.26
N LEU A 15 7.50 -5.01 39.72
CA LEU A 15 6.18 -4.86 39.07
C LEU A 15 5.07 -4.48 40.07
N ALA A 16 5.13 -4.99 41.30
CA ALA A 16 4.17 -4.67 42.35
C ALA A 16 4.38 -3.28 42.97
N THR A 17 5.61 -2.73 42.92
CA THR A 17 5.92 -1.39 43.42
C THR A 17 5.86 -0.30 42.34
N LEU A 18 5.78 -0.67 41.06
CA LEU A 18 5.58 0.30 39.98
C LEU A 18 4.09 0.67 39.95
N GLU A 19 3.76 1.69 40.74
CA GLU A 19 2.47 2.36 40.74
C GLU A 19 1.92 2.48 39.31
N GLY A 20 0.67 2.06 39.12
CA GLY A 20 0.02 1.90 37.82
C GLY A 20 0.04 3.13 36.90
N GLY A 21 0.47 4.31 37.37
CA GLY A 21 0.72 5.48 36.55
C GLY A 21 1.88 5.32 35.54
N SER A 22 2.91 4.55 35.85
CA SER A 22 4.08 4.34 34.98
C SER A 22 3.78 3.40 33.79
N LEU A 23 2.99 2.35 34.03
CA LEU A 23 2.46 1.45 33.00
C LEU A 23 1.46 2.18 32.08
N LEU A 24 0.65 3.09 32.63
CA LEU A 24 -0.21 3.99 31.85
C LEU A 24 0.61 4.99 31.02
N LEU A 25 1.74 5.51 31.53
CA LEU A 25 2.63 6.38 30.76
C LEU A 25 3.35 5.64 29.63
N VAL A 26 3.83 4.41 29.87
CA VAL A 26 4.45 3.60 28.80
C VAL A 26 3.43 3.21 27.75
N THR A 27 2.22 2.79 28.15
CA THR A 27 1.16 2.43 27.20
C THR A 27 0.60 3.65 26.46
N SER A 28 0.47 4.81 27.11
CA SER A 28 0.07 6.06 26.46
C SER A 28 1.17 6.63 25.55
N ALA A 29 2.46 6.46 25.89
CA ALA A 29 3.57 6.80 25.01
C ALA A 29 3.62 5.88 23.80
N LEU A 30 3.38 4.57 23.98
CA LEU A 30 3.31 3.61 22.88
C LEU A 30 2.07 3.83 22.02
N LEU A 31 0.92 4.17 22.61
CA LEU A 31 -0.28 4.59 21.92
C LEU A 31 -0.07 5.94 21.22
N ALA A 32 0.61 6.91 21.81
CA ALA A 32 0.91 8.19 21.18
C ALA A 32 1.93 8.03 20.05
N TYR A 33 2.89 7.10 20.17
CA TYR A 33 3.87 6.77 19.14
C TYR A 33 3.22 6.02 17.96
N THR A 34 2.36 5.04 18.26
CA THR A 34 1.59 4.29 17.24
C THR A 34 0.42 5.09 16.66
N ALA A 35 -0.15 6.03 17.42
CA ALA A 35 -1.14 6.98 16.94
C ALA A 35 -0.46 8.06 16.11
N ARG A 36 0.71 8.61 16.47
CA ARG A 36 1.42 9.57 15.63
C ARG A 36 1.82 8.99 14.27
N SER A 37 2.23 7.73 14.20
CA SER A 37 2.50 7.08 12.91
C SER A 37 1.25 6.83 12.06
N LYS A 38 0.06 6.75 12.68
CA LYS A 38 -1.23 6.61 12.00
C LYS A 38 -1.98 7.94 11.75
N VAL A 39 -1.74 8.96 12.58
CA VAL A 39 -2.36 10.30 12.57
C VAL A 39 -1.54 11.28 11.75
N ALA A 40 -0.29 10.94 11.41
CA ALA A 40 0.29 11.35 10.13
C ALA A 40 -0.45 10.61 8.99
N ALA A 41 -1.77 10.76 8.91
CA ALA A 41 -2.51 10.64 7.68
C ALA A 41 -1.89 11.67 6.74
N ARG A 42 -0.84 11.22 6.03
CA ARG A 42 -0.06 12.04 5.12
C ARG A 42 -1.06 12.74 4.23
N HIS A 43 -1.13 14.07 4.34
CA HIS A 43 -1.95 14.86 3.44
C HIS A 43 -1.53 14.49 2.03
N ARG A 44 -2.44 13.82 1.33
CA ARG A 44 -2.19 13.31 0.01
C ARG A 44 -1.85 14.49 -0.89
N VAL A 45 -0.67 14.46 -1.50
CA VAL A 45 -0.26 15.53 -2.40
C VAL A 45 -1.23 15.54 -3.59
N PRO A 46 -1.76 16.71 -3.99
CA PRO A 46 -2.62 16.78 -5.17
C PRO A 46 -1.82 16.30 -6.38
N VAL A 47 -2.33 15.27 -7.05
CA VAL A 47 -1.65 14.63 -8.18
C VAL A 47 -1.76 15.53 -9.41
N LYS A 48 -0.63 16.11 -9.85
CA LYS A 48 -0.55 16.90 -11.09
C LYS A 48 0.37 16.26 -12.11
N ASN A 49 1.51 15.74 -11.66
CA ASN A 49 2.49 15.07 -12.51
C ASN A 49 2.45 13.56 -12.28
N VAL A 50 2.07 12.81 -13.30
CA VAL A 50 1.95 11.35 -13.25
C VAL A 50 2.98 10.70 -14.16
N LEU A 51 3.78 9.79 -13.61
CA LEU A 51 4.63 8.89 -14.38
C LEU A 51 3.86 7.61 -14.69
N ILE A 52 3.80 7.21 -15.96
CA ILE A 52 3.15 5.97 -16.40
C ILE A 52 4.17 5.09 -17.12
N THR A 53 4.21 3.81 -16.77
CA THR A 53 5.03 2.81 -17.49
C THR A 53 4.28 2.29 -18.71
N ASN A 54 5.01 1.93 -19.78
CA ASN A 54 4.47 1.18 -20.92
C ASN A 54 3.26 1.84 -21.63
N SER A 55 3.53 2.92 -22.37
CA SER A 55 2.52 3.74 -23.06
C SER A 55 1.85 3.10 -24.29
N THR A 56 2.32 1.93 -24.74
CA THR A 56 1.77 1.25 -25.93
C THR A 56 0.59 0.34 -25.61
N SER A 57 0.38 0.00 -24.34
CA SER A 57 -0.77 -0.80 -23.89
C SER A 57 -2.09 0.00 -24.00
N THR A 58 -3.18 -0.71 -24.25
CA THR A 58 -4.51 -0.09 -24.36
C THR A 58 -4.92 0.53 -23.03
N LEU A 59 -4.60 -0.14 -21.92
CA LEU A 59 -4.82 0.37 -20.57
C LEU A 59 -4.05 1.67 -20.31
N ALA A 60 -2.77 1.75 -20.68
CA ALA A 60 -1.98 2.97 -20.48
C ALA A 60 -2.52 4.15 -21.28
N GLN A 61 -2.96 3.92 -22.52
CA GLN A 61 -3.54 4.96 -23.37
C GLN A 61 -4.83 5.53 -22.76
N GLU A 62 -5.70 4.65 -22.25
CA GLU A 62 -6.96 5.08 -21.66
C GLU A 62 -6.74 5.83 -20.33
N ILE A 63 -5.81 5.36 -19.48
CA ILE A 63 -5.41 6.09 -18.26
C ILE A 63 -4.83 7.47 -18.63
N THR A 64 -3.95 7.53 -19.62
CA THR A 64 -3.33 8.78 -20.08
C THR A 64 -4.38 9.78 -20.58
N LYS A 65 -5.31 9.32 -21.41
CA LYS A 65 -6.41 10.12 -21.94
C LYS A 65 -7.29 10.70 -20.82
N ARG A 66 -7.62 9.90 -19.80
CA ARG A 66 -8.45 10.34 -18.68
C ARG A 66 -7.74 11.28 -17.73
N LEU A 67 -6.45 11.06 -17.46
CA LEU A 67 -5.65 11.96 -16.61
C LEU A 67 -5.41 13.31 -17.27
N THR A 68 -5.10 13.33 -18.57
CA THR A 68 -4.94 14.58 -19.33
C THR A 68 -6.25 15.36 -19.43
N ALA A 69 -7.38 14.68 -19.62
CA ALA A 69 -8.71 15.31 -19.57
C ALA A 69 -9.03 15.96 -18.21
N ARG A 70 -8.40 15.50 -17.12
CA ARG A 70 -8.53 16.07 -15.77
C ARG A 70 -7.43 17.10 -15.44
N GLY A 71 -6.60 17.48 -16.41
CA GLY A 71 -5.57 18.51 -16.26
C GLY A 71 -4.26 18.01 -15.64
N CYS A 72 -4.03 16.71 -15.56
CA CYS A 72 -2.73 16.16 -15.14
C CYS A 72 -1.74 16.09 -16.31
N THR A 73 -0.48 16.38 -16.03
CA THR A 73 0.64 16.14 -16.93
C THR A 73 1.08 14.69 -16.81
N VAL A 74 1.04 13.95 -17.91
CA VAL A 74 1.42 12.54 -17.94
C VAL A 74 2.75 12.39 -18.66
N ASN A 75 3.74 11.84 -17.96
CA ASN A 75 5.05 11.51 -18.51
C ASN A 75 5.17 10.00 -18.64
N THR A 76 5.46 9.53 -19.85
CA THR A 76 5.58 8.10 -20.12
C THR A 76 7.03 7.66 -20.01
N VAL A 77 7.27 6.64 -19.19
CA VAL A 77 8.59 6.02 -19.02
C VAL A 77 8.65 4.80 -19.94
N THR A 78 9.45 4.90 -21.00
CA THR A 78 9.91 3.74 -21.78
C THR A 78 11.13 3.14 -21.09
N SER A 79 11.38 1.85 -21.33
CA SER A 79 12.37 1.00 -20.64
C SER A 79 13.80 1.55 -20.50
N SER A 80 14.15 2.63 -21.19
CA SER A 80 15.47 3.28 -21.16
C SER A 80 15.55 4.56 -20.33
N ALA A 81 14.45 5.04 -19.74
CA ALA A 81 14.46 6.27 -18.97
C ALA A 81 15.05 6.01 -17.57
N THR A 82 16.33 6.34 -17.41
CA THR A 82 17.02 6.36 -16.12
C THR A 82 16.59 7.57 -15.30
N SER A 83 16.69 7.45 -13.97
CA SER A 83 16.38 8.50 -12.99
C SER A 83 17.04 9.87 -13.27
N GLU A 84 18.06 9.90 -14.12
CA GLU A 84 18.82 11.09 -14.51
C GLU A 84 18.13 11.97 -15.57
N THR A 85 17.19 11.40 -16.34
CA THR A 85 16.45 12.15 -17.38
C THR A 85 15.24 12.90 -16.84
N ILE A 86 14.75 12.53 -15.65
CA ILE A 86 13.55 13.12 -15.03
C ILE A 86 14.00 14.05 -13.90
N SER A 87 14.22 15.33 -14.26
CA SER A 87 14.65 16.38 -13.32
C SER A 87 13.58 16.75 -12.28
N VAL A 88 12.30 16.51 -12.60
CA VAL A 88 11.17 16.86 -11.73
C VAL A 88 10.57 15.61 -11.10
N LYS A 89 10.57 15.52 -9.77
CA LYS A 89 9.89 14.45 -9.04
C LYS A 89 8.39 14.43 -9.38
N ALA A 90 7.85 13.24 -9.64
CA ALA A 90 6.45 13.04 -9.93
C ALA A 90 5.59 12.96 -8.65
N ASP A 91 4.31 13.31 -8.76
CA ASP A 91 3.36 13.20 -7.66
C ASP A 91 2.74 11.80 -7.58
N ALA A 92 2.65 11.11 -8.72
CA ALA A 92 2.23 9.72 -8.78
C ALA A 92 3.03 8.90 -9.80
N LEU A 93 3.24 7.62 -9.49
CA LEU A 93 3.74 6.60 -10.40
C LEU A 93 2.64 5.57 -10.62
N VAL A 94 2.34 5.25 -11.87
CA VAL A 94 1.38 4.21 -12.26
C VAL A 94 2.13 3.15 -13.04
N ILE A 95 2.15 1.94 -12.49
CA ILE A 95 2.68 0.76 -13.16
C ILE A 95 1.56 0.04 -13.87
N ILE A 96 1.78 -0.21 -15.15
CA ILE A 96 0.86 -0.90 -16.03
C ILE A 96 1.28 -2.36 -16.09
N GLY A 97 0.49 -3.18 -15.41
CA GLY A 97 0.64 -4.62 -15.39
C GLY A 97 0.20 -5.27 -16.70
N ALA A 98 0.54 -6.55 -16.83
CA ALA A 98 0.29 -7.37 -18.00
C ALA A 98 -1.22 -7.45 -18.32
N GLU A 99 -1.56 -7.18 -19.57
CA GLU A 99 -2.88 -7.46 -20.14
C GLU A 99 -2.93 -8.96 -20.51
N ILE A 100 -3.51 -9.79 -19.64
CA ILE A 100 -3.59 -11.25 -19.88
C ILE A 100 -4.59 -11.52 -21.01
N LYS A 101 -4.11 -11.64 -22.25
CA LYS A 101 -4.93 -11.92 -23.44
C LYS A 101 -5.10 -13.42 -23.70
N GLN A 102 -4.16 -14.22 -23.22
CA GLN A 102 -4.12 -15.67 -23.42
C GLN A 102 -4.57 -16.38 -22.15
N SER A 103 -5.51 -17.32 -22.28
CA SER A 103 -5.93 -18.17 -21.16
C SER A 103 -4.93 -19.30 -20.91
N GLY A 104 -4.77 -19.72 -19.66
CA GLY A 104 -3.99 -20.91 -19.33
C GLY A 104 -2.55 -20.61 -18.93
N LEU A 105 -1.64 -21.56 -19.21
CA LEU A 105 -0.24 -21.48 -18.82
C LEU A 105 0.51 -20.34 -19.51
N ASP A 106 0.18 -20.05 -20.77
CA ASP A 106 0.83 -18.97 -21.52
C ASP A 106 0.54 -17.60 -20.92
N GLY A 107 -0.72 -17.36 -20.51
CA GLY A 107 -1.11 -16.15 -19.78
C GLY A 107 -0.43 -16.03 -18.41
N LEU A 108 -0.26 -17.15 -17.71
CA LEU A 108 0.48 -17.16 -16.44
C LEU A 108 1.97 -16.87 -16.65
N THR A 109 2.56 -17.40 -17.72
CA THR A 109 3.97 -17.15 -18.07
C THR A 109 4.19 -15.70 -18.43
N GLN A 110 3.25 -15.10 -19.17
CA GLN A 110 3.25 -13.67 -19.47
C GLN A 110 3.17 -12.83 -18.19
N LEU A 111 2.26 -13.16 -17.26
CA LEU A 111 2.17 -12.48 -15.97
C LEU A 111 3.49 -12.54 -15.20
N ILE A 112 4.13 -13.71 -15.12
CA ILE A 112 5.39 -13.86 -14.38
C ILE A 112 6.51 -13.05 -15.05
N ALA A 113 6.64 -13.13 -16.36
CA ALA A 113 7.71 -12.43 -17.10
C ALA A 113 7.52 -10.90 -17.07
N GLU A 114 6.30 -10.42 -17.34
CA GLU A 114 6.02 -8.99 -17.41
C GLU A 114 5.80 -8.38 -16.01
N ASP A 115 4.92 -8.94 -15.19
CA ASP A 115 4.58 -8.32 -13.90
C ASP A 115 5.63 -8.59 -12.84
N VAL A 116 5.98 -9.86 -12.62
CA VAL A 116 6.85 -10.25 -11.49
C VAL A 116 8.30 -9.89 -11.76
N TYR A 117 8.81 -10.14 -12.96
CA TYR A 117 10.21 -9.88 -13.28
C TYR A 117 10.47 -8.44 -13.74
N TYR A 118 9.69 -7.95 -14.72
CA TYR A 118 9.98 -6.67 -15.34
C TYR A 118 9.36 -5.48 -14.61
N ASN A 119 8.05 -5.52 -14.31
CA ASN A 119 7.33 -4.40 -13.71
C ASN A 119 7.70 -4.15 -12.24
N VAL A 120 7.98 -5.20 -11.45
CA VAL A 120 8.52 -5.00 -10.08
C VAL A 120 9.89 -4.32 -10.12
N LYS A 121 10.76 -4.70 -11.06
CA LYS A 121 12.07 -4.05 -11.21
C LYS A 121 11.93 -2.59 -11.65
N LEU A 122 10.96 -2.29 -12.52
CA LEU A 122 10.60 -0.91 -12.86
C LEU A 122 10.05 -0.14 -11.67
N LEU A 123 9.25 -0.79 -10.81
CA LEU A 123 8.76 -0.16 -9.59
C LEU A 123 9.91 0.25 -8.70
N GLU A 124 10.86 -0.64 -8.46
CA GLU A 124 12.02 -0.35 -7.63
C GLU A 124 12.84 0.81 -8.20
N SER A 125 13.10 0.81 -9.51
CA SER A 125 13.93 1.82 -10.16
C SER A 125 13.26 3.19 -10.27
N LEU A 126 11.94 3.25 -10.46
CA LEU A 126 11.17 4.49 -10.60
C LEU A 126 10.64 5.02 -9.26
N SER A 127 10.59 4.17 -8.23
CA SER A 127 10.10 4.57 -6.90
C SER A 127 10.79 5.83 -6.31
N PRO A 128 12.11 6.06 -6.49
CA PRO A 128 12.77 7.26 -5.94
C PRO A 128 12.39 8.56 -6.66
N LEU A 129 11.80 8.46 -7.86
CA LEU A 129 11.33 9.61 -8.65
C LEU A 129 10.01 10.16 -8.13
N VAL A 130 9.31 9.44 -7.26
CA VAL A 130 8.06 9.90 -6.65
C VAL A 130 8.38 10.76 -5.44
N ARG A 131 7.68 11.89 -5.31
CA ARG A 131 7.78 12.76 -4.13
C ARG A 131 7.22 12.04 -2.90
N THR A 132 7.85 12.27 -1.75
CA THR A 132 7.34 11.85 -0.43
C THR A 132 5.89 12.33 -0.22
N GLY A 133 4.99 11.42 0.14
CA GLY A 133 3.55 11.70 0.24
C GLY A 133 2.79 11.64 -1.10
N GLY A 134 3.48 11.29 -2.19
CA GLY A 134 2.89 10.94 -3.48
C GLY A 134 2.27 9.53 -3.49
N CYS A 135 1.82 9.10 -4.66
CA CYS A 135 1.11 7.84 -4.84
C CYS A 135 1.87 6.86 -5.74
N MET A 136 1.83 5.57 -5.43
CA MET A 136 2.31 4.50 -6.31
C MET A 136 1.14 3.57 -6.59
N ALA A 137 0.68 3.55 -7.83
CA ALA A 137 -0.46 2.77 -8.27
C ALA A 137 -0.03 1.61 -9.14
N TRP A 138 -0.73 0.48 -9.00
CA TRP A 138 -0.59 -0.67 -9.89
C TRP A 138 -1.92 -0.92 -10.61
N ALA A 139 -1.83 -0.94 -11.93
CA ALA A 139 -2.92 -1.10 -12.87
C ALA A 139 -2.86 -2.48 -13.51
N CYS A 140 -3.92 -3.29 -13.45
CA CYS A 140 -3.98 -4.52 -14.22
C CYS A 140 -5.31 -4.66 -14.95
N ALA A 141 -5.25 -5.25 -16.14
CA ALA A 141 -6.42 -5.68 -16.90
C ALA A 141 -6.28 -7.15 -17.31
N GLY A 142 -7.42 -7.80 -17.57
CA GLY A 142 -7.53 -9.23 -17.84
C GLY A 142 -7.76 -10.01 -16.55
N ALA A 143 -9.02 -10.35 -16.26
CA ALA A 143 -9.36 -11.10 -15.06
C ALA A 143 -8.75 -12.50 -15.08
N ALA A 144 -8.40 -12.97 -13.88
CA ALA A 144 -7.94 -14.34 -13.66
C ALA A 144 -9.08 -15.31 -13.97
N SER A 145 -9.08 -15.90 -15.17
CA SER A 145 -10.09 -16.89 -15.58
C SER A 145 -9.46 -18.27 -15.84
N GLY A 146 -10.24 -19.32 -15.59
CA GLY A 146 -9.85 -20.71 -15.87
C GLY A 146 -9.03 -21.40 -14.77
N ALA A 147 -8.41 -22.53 -15.14
CA ALA A 147 -7.77 -23.47 -14.21
C ALA A 147 -6.59 -22.90 -13.40
N PHE A 148 -6.03 -21.76 -13.83
CA PHE A 148 -4.87 -21.12 -13.19
C PHE A 148 -5.23 -19.90 -12.34
N GLY A 149 -6.52 -19.58 -12.16
CA GLY A 149 -6.93 -18.38 -11.42
C GLY A 149 -6.39 -18.30 -9.99
N GLY A 150 -6.23 -19.44 -9.32
CA GLY A 150 -5.60 -19.50 -8.00
C GLY A 150 -4.12 -19.10 -8.01
N ALA A 151 -3.37 -19.49 -9.05
CA ALA A 151 -1.97 -19.10 -9.22
C ALA A 151 -1.86 -17.60 -9.55
N THR A 152 -2.70 -17.09 -10.45
CA THR A 152 -2.78 -15.66 -10.78
C THR A 152 -3.06 -14.82 -9.53
N SER A 153 -4.02 -15.23 -8.70
CA SER A 153 -4.34 -14.54 -7.44
C SER A 153 -3.18 -14.57 -6.44
N ALA A 154 -2.44 -15.67 -6.36
CA ALA A 154 -1.26 -15.75 -5.50
C ALA A 154 -0.15 -14.79 -5.97
N TYR A 155 0.09 -14.68 -7.28
CA TYR A 155 1.05 -13.70 -7.81
C TYR A 155 0.58 -12.27 -7.60
N ASP A 156 -0.70 -11.97 -7.79
CA ASP A 156 -1.26 -10.64 -7.50
C ASP A 156 -1.08 -10.26 -6.03
N ALA A 157 -1.22 -11.22 -5.10
CA ALA A 157 -0.93 -10.98 -3.68
C ALA A 157 0.54 -10.64 -3.43
N VAL A 158 1.48 -11.28 -4.14
CA VAL A 158 2.91 -10.96 -4.09
C VAL A 158 3.16 -9.56 -4.64
N LEU A 159 2.62 -9.22 -5.82
CA LEU A 159 2.77 -7.89 -6.43
C LEU A 159 2.22 -6.79 -5.52
N LYS A 160 1.04 -7.02 -4.92
CA LYS A 160 0.44 -6.11 -3.96
C LYS A 160 1.31 -5.91 -2.71
N ALA A 161 1.90 -6.99 -2.18
CA ALA A 161 2.82 -6.90 -1.05
C ALA A 161 4.10 -6.14 -1.41
N SER A 162 4.67 -6.38 -2.59
CA SER A 162 5.83 -5.65 -3.12
C SER A 162 5.54 -4.16 -3.28
N LEU A 163 4.39 -3.81 -3.86
CA LEU A 163 3.94 -2.42 -3.98
C LEU A 163 3.84 -1.74 -2.61
N GLN A 164 3.20 -2.39 -1.64
CA GLN A 164 3.07 -1.85 -0.29
C GLN A 164 4.44 -1.67 0.38
N HIS A 165 5.35 -2.62 0.19
CA HIS A 165 6.69 -2.55 0.74
C HIS A 165 7.48 -1.36 0.17
N ILE A 166 7.53 -1.23 -1.15
CA ILE A 166 8.27 -0.17 -1.85
C ILE A 166 7.63 1.20 -1.60
N ALA A 167 6.30 1.31 -1.63
CA ALA A 167 5.63 2.56 -1.30
C ALA A 167 5.92 3.01 0.14
N LYS A 168 5.93 2.07 1.10
CA LYS A 168 6.24 2.37 2.50
C LYS A 168 7.68 2.87 2.67
N SER A 169 8.65 2.23 2.00
CA SER A 169 10.06 2.64 2.05
C SER A 169 10.27 4.03 1.45
N GLN A 170 9.56 4.37 0.36
CA GLN A 170 9.60 5.70 -0.26
C GLN A 170 8.60 6.72 0.32
N HIS A 171 7.93 6.36 1.41
CA HIS A 171 6.95 7.21 2.08
C HIS A 171 5.79 7.70 1.19
N CYS A 172 5.36 6.84 0.26
CA CYS A 172 4.25 7.06 -0.66
C CYS A 172 3.01 6.22 -0.26
N GLU A 173 1.85 6.56 -0.82
CA GLU A 173 0.61 5.81 -0.68
C GLU A 173 0.52 4.71 -1.75
N PRO A 174 0.41 3.41 -1.38
CA PRO A 174 0.21 2.34 -2.34
C PRO A 174 -1.26 2.26 -2.77
N ILE A 175 -1.52 2.23 -4.07
CA ILE A 175 -2.85 2.07 -4.67
C ILE A 175 -2.84 0.79 -5.49
N TRP A 176 -3.61 -0.19 -5.05
CA TRP A 176 -3.79 -1.44 -5.78
C TRP A 176 -5.17 -1.43 -6.44
N THR A 177 -5.22 -1.72 -7.73
CA THR A 177 -6.48 -2.02 -8.42
C THR A 177 -6.51 -3.48 -8.82
N ASP A 178 -7.56 -4.17 -8.40
CA ASP A 178 -7.75 -5.56 -8.77
C ASP A 178 -7.96 -5.69 -10.29
N ARG A 179 -7.54 -6.84 -10.84
CA ARG A 179 -7.69 -7.14 -12.27
C ARG A 179 -9.15 -6.98 -12.68
N CYS A 180 -9.40 -6.13 -13.66
CA CYS A 180 -10.72 -5.95 -14.27
C CYS A 180 -10.77 -6.70 -15.60
N ASP A 181 -11.96 -7.14 -15.99
CA ASP A 181 -12.20 -7.73 -17.31
C ASP A 181 -11.89 -6.72 -18.43
N ASP A 182 -12.24 -5.46 -18.21
CA ASP A 182 -12.10 -4.38 -19.19
C ASP A 182 -11.06 -3.33 -18.81
N CYS A 183 -10.25 -2.92 -19.80
CA CYS A 183 -9.25 -1.86 -19.64
C CYS A 183 -9.88 -0.51 -19.27
N GLU A 184 -11.07 -0.20 -19.76
CA GLU A 184 -11.78 1.04 -19.44
C GLU A 184 -12.19 1.13 -17.97
N VAL A 185 -12.67 0.01 -17.42
CA VAL A 185 -13.08 -0.09 -16.01
C VAL A 185 -11.86 -0.03 -15.10
N ALA A 186 -10.77 -0.71 -15.46
CA ALA A 186 -9.50 -0.61 -14.74
C ALA A 186 -8.98 0.84 -14.75
N ALA A 187 -8.99 1.50 -15.91
CA ALA A 187 -8.57 2.89 -16.03
C ALA A 187 -9.43 3.83 -15.17
N GLU A 188 -10.75 3.63 -15.14
CA GLU A 188 -11.65 4.41 -14.29
C GLU A 188 -11.31 4.28 -12.80
N ARG A 189 -11.16 3.03 -12.32
CA ARG A 189 -10.87 2.76 -10.91
C ARG A 189 -9.56 3.40 -10.48
N ILE A 190 -8.54 3.36 -11.34
CA ILE A 190 -7.25 3.97 -11.06
C ILE A 190 -7.34 5.48 -11.04
N VAL A 191 -7.98 6.09 -12.03
CA VAL A 191 -8.11 7.54 -12.10
C VAL A 191 -8.95 8.07 -10.93
N ALA A 192 -10.03 7.37 -10.56
CA ALA A 192 -10.84 7.71 -9.39
C ALA A 192 -10.04 7.55 -8.08
N SER A 193 -9.19 6.51 -8.01
CA SER A 193 -8.33 6.29 -6.84
C SER A 193 -7.20 7.31 -6.76
N LEU A 194 -6.65 7.76 -7.89
CA LEU A 194 -5.56 8.73 -7.99
C LEU A 194 -6.01 10.16 -7.72
N LEU A 195 -7.18 10.52 -8.24
CA LEU A 195 -7.82 11.81 -8.13
C LEU A 195 -9.16 11.62 -7.41
N PRO A 196 -9.15 11.36 -6.09
CA PRO A 196 -10.39 11.36 -5.33
C PRO A 196 -11.02 12.75 -5.50
N CYS A 197 -12.13 12.81 -6.23
CA CYS A 197 -12.89 14.04 -6.36
C CYS A 197 -13.14 14.57 -4.94
N ALA A 198 -12.97 15.86 -4.71
CA ALA A 198 -13.16 16.53 -3.42
C ALA A 198 -14.63 16.53 -2.93
N GLY A 199 -15.38 15.47 -3.22
CA GLY A 199 -16.78 15.21 -2.89
C GLY A 199 -16.98 13.90 -2.13
N GLN A 200 -15.97 13.43 -1.39
CA GLN A 200 -16.19 12.44 -0.34
C GLN A 200 -15.55 13.00 0.92
N GLN A 201 -16.37 13.78 1.63
CA GLN A 201 -16.13 14.08 3.04
C GLN A 201 -15.64 12.82 3.70
N SER A 202 -14.53 12.96 4.41
CA SER A 202 -14.04 12.01 5.37
C SER A 202 -15.20 11.53 6.24
N ILE A 203 -15.82 10.41 5.90
CA ILE A 203 -16.50 9.58 6.89
C ILE A 203 -15.39 8.82 7.60
N THR A 204 -14.54 9.58 8.29
CA THR A 204 -13.85 9.08 9.47
C THR A 204 -14.90 8.99 10.56
N THR A 205 -15.81 8.02 10.48
CA THR A 205 -16.43 7.46 11.69
C THR A 205 -15.45 6.46 12.30
N PHE A 206 -14.23 6.94 12.59
CA PHE A 206 -13.45 6.40 13.70
C PHE A 206 -14.17 6.86 14.98
N CYS A 207 -15.28 6.18 15.27
CA CYS A 207 -16.01 6.39 16.50
C CYS A 207 -15.12 5.85 17.61
N LEU A 208 -14.57 6.74 18.45
CA LEU A 208 -13.79 6.40 19.66
C LEU A 208 -14.44 5.26 20.48
N ARG A 209 -15.77 5.11 20.39
CA ARG A 209 -16.55 3.99 20.92
C ARG A 209 -16.04 2.60 20.52
N ASN A 210 -15.61 2.39 19.27
CA ASN A 210 -15.13 1.06 18.82
C ASN A 210 -13.71 0.74 19.33
N ALA A 211 -12.87 1.76 19.53
CA ALA A 211 -11.55 1.58 20.14
C ALA A 211 -11.66 1.28 21.64
N VAL A 212 -12.59 1.95 22.34
CA VAL A 212 -12.89 1.70 23.76
C VAL A 212 -13.51 0.31 23.96
N LEU A 213 -14.41 -0.14 23.07
CA LEU A 213 -14.98 -1.49 23.13
C LEU A 213 -13.92 -2.58 22.93
N LYS A 214 -13.00 -2.42 21.97
CA LYS A 214 -11.90 -3.40 21.79
C LYS A 214 -10.90 -3.38 22.95
N LEU A 215 -10.57 -2.21 23.49
CA LEU A 215 -9.73 -2.13 24.70
C LEU A 215 -10.41 -2.80 25.91
N GLY A 216 -11.73 -2.67 26.05
CA GLY A 216 -12.52 -3.36 27.07
C GLY A 216 -12.45 -4.88 26.95
N GLU A 217 -12.52 -5.45 25.74
CA GLU A 217 -12.36 -6.90 25.53
C GLU A 217 -10.96 -7.40 25.87
N TYR A 218 -9.91 -6.64 25.50
CA TYR A 218 -8.52 -7.03 25.80
C TYR A 218 -8.21 -6.93 27.29
N VAL A 219 -8.66 -5.88 27.97
CA VAL A 219 -8.49 -5.71 29.42
C VAL A 219 -9.34 -6.71 30.19
N GLY A 220 -10.57 -6.99 29.74
CA GLY A 220 -11.43 -8.02 30.33
C GLY A 220 -10.86 -9.43 30.21
N ARG A 221 -10.24 -9.77 29.07
CA ARG A 221 -9.50 -11.04 28.91
C ARG A 221 -8.27 -11.11 29.80
N TRP A 222 -7.53 -10.01 29.95
CA TRP A 222 -6.37 -9.95 30.83
C TRP A 222 -6.74 -10.11 32.31
N LEU A 223 -7.77 -9.41 32.78
CA LEU A 223 -8.25 -9.54 34.16
C LEU A 223 -8.76 -10.94 34.48
N LYS A 224 -9.35 -11.64 33.51
CA LYS A 224 -9.82 -13.03 33.67
C LYS A 224 -8.69 -14.07 33.71
N ILE A 225 -7.49 -13.71 33.25
CA ILE A 225 -6.29 -14.56 33.35
C ILE A 225 -5.56 -14.33 34.68
N VAL A 226 -5.77 -13.16 35.30
CA VAL A 226 -5.09 -12.73 36.53
C VAL A 226 -5.94 -12.93 37.80
N SER A 227 -7.26 -13.14 37.67
CA SER A 227 -8.14 -13.63 38.77
C SER A 227 -8.21 -15.15 38.82
#